data_AF-A0A1G0I3P1-F1
#
_entry.id   AF-A0A1G0I3P1-F1
#
_cell.length_a   1.000
_cell.length_b   1.000
_cell.length_c   1.000
_cell.angle_alpha   90.00
_cell.angle_beta   90.00
_cell.angle_gamma   90.00
#
_symmetry.space_group_name_H-M   'P 1'
#
loop_
_entity.id
_entity.type
_entity.pdbx_description
1 polymer ?
#
loop_
_entity_poly.entity_id
_entity_poly.type
_entity_poly.pdbx_seq_one_letter_code
_entity_poly.pdbx_strand_id
1 'polypeptide(L)'
;MKKHSLYLFFLLLSLITTAYAGGGMSHMYVAEKTIALLPDKSLRLLLENNKEAYLAGAYYPDSGYVRPNLYGEDSHWNPFIYTFADYIKEKYQNPAVSNPKLVAFLFGCAVHSVSDIIMHWTFYNVSKEKDFDGDWNKAHHYGDAGIDLLLNIDKNQWFTHPITWWVPLSDLLAIYHRMGKDQYTRDQIIWGTSVTYLAGYGERAISAPSYPYLKWKMPWTAAHYEDWPQGGLDMDEKKVAVYLTNLWARLNTSKTLTTHEKALPQKRDEAESPFFAFAASAVKSKTAIVPITKNQDGSILVNQPIIENPGRFAALLDALLKGVTT
;
A
#
# COMPACT_ATOMS: atom_id res chain seq x y z
N MET A 1 17.07 -53.63 17.53
CA MET A 1 17.95 -52.71 16.77
C MET A 1 17.31 -52.42 15.42
N LYS A 2 17.11 -51.13 15.10
CA LYS A 2 16.91 -50.55 13.74
C LYS A 2 15.57 -50.92 13.06
N LYS A 3 14.68 -50.02 12.65
CA LYS A 3 14.76 -48.58 12.33
C LYS A 3 13.37 -47.96 12.50
N HIS A 4 13.27 -46.93 13.34
CA HIS A 4 12.24 -45.91 13.26
C HIS A 4 12.41 -45.16 11.93
N SER A 5 11.53 -45.36 10.94
CA SER A 5 11.52 -44.49 9.75
C SER A 5 10.27 -44.63 8.88
N LEU A 6 9.08 -44.75 9.48
CA LEU A 6 7.82 -44.75 8.73
C LEU A 6 6.74 -43.86 9.37
N TYR A 7 7.16 -42.74 9.97
CA TYR A 7 6.27 -41.71 10.53
C TYR A 7 6.52 -40.31 9.94
N LEU A 8 7.14 -40.21 8.76
CA LEU A 8 7.61 -38.92 8.23
C LEU A 8 7.45 -38.78 6.71
N PHE A 9 6.37 -39.34 6.14
CA PHE A 9 6.02 -39.11 4.72
C PHE A 9 4.59 -38.61 4.49
N PHE A 10 3.82 -38.40 5.57
CA PHE A 10 2.54 -37.70 5.54
C PHE A 10 2.47 -36.64 6.64
N LEU A 11 3.59 -35.96 6.90
CA LEU A 11 3.50 -34.58 7.34
C LEU A 11 3.07 -33.83 6.07
N LEU A 12 1.75 -33.65 5.94
CA LEU A 12 1.17 -32.72 5.00
C LEU A 12 2.04 -31.46 5.05
N LEU A 13 2.78 -31.22 3.98
CA LEU A 13 3.11 -29.87 3.58
C LEU A 13 1.77 -29.16 3.41
N SER A 14 1.23 -28.61 4.49
CA SER A 14 0.62 -27.31 4.40
C SER A 14 1.73 -26.40 3.88
N LEU A 15 1.85 -26.32 2.55
CA LEU A 15 2.49 -25.22 1.87
C LEU A 15 1.85 -23.98 2.50
N ILE A 16 2.57 -23.33 3.42
CA ILE A 16 2.11 -22.09 4.03
C ILE A 16 2.09 -21.12 2.87
N THR A 17 0.87 -20.90 2.40
CA THR A 17 0.51 -19.97 1.37
C THR A 17 0.90 -18.55 1.78
N THR A 18 2.11 -18.07 1.54
CA THR A 18 2.46 -16.71 1.95
C THR A 18 1.93 -15.70 0.92
N ALA A 19 0.95 -14.90 1.34
CA ALA A 19 0.55 -13.67 0.70
C ALA A 19 1.66 -12.61 0.85
N TYR A 20 1.71 -11.61 -0.05
CA TYR A 20 2.77 -10.58 -0.07
C TYR A 20 2.15 -9.21 -0.31
N ALA A 21 2.17 -8.28 0.66
CA ALA A 21 1.90 -6.86 0.43
C ALA A 21 3.01 -6.26 -0.44
N GLY A 22 2.72 -5.97 -1.70
CA GLY A 22 3.73 -5.51 -2.66
C GLY A 22 3.18 -4.68 -3.81
N GLY A 23 2.00 -4.10 -3.68
CA GLY A 23 1.45 -3.18 -4.66
C GLY A 23 0.92 -1.91 -4.02
N GLY A 24 1.38 -0.75 -4.47
CA GLY A 24 0.74 0.53 -4.12
C GLY A 24 0.62 1.54 -5.26
N MET A 25 1.03 1.18 -6.47
CA MET A 25 0.66 1.93 -7.67
C MET A 25 -0.84 1.86 -7.93
N SER A 26 -1.49 0.71 -7.71
CA SER A 26 -2.95 0.59 -7.77
C SER A 26 -3.65 1.49 -6.75
N HIS A 27 -3.18 1.54 -5.49
CA HIS A 27 -3.73 2.45 -4.49
C HIS A 27 -3.59 3.92 -4.89
N MET A 28 -2.42 4.34 -5.39
CA MET A 28 -2.21 5.70 -5.89
C MET A 28 -3.10 6.01 -7.10
N TYR A 29 -3.29 5.04 -8.00
CA TYR A 29 -4.17 5.18 -9.16
C TYR A 29 -5.63 5.37 -8.74
N VAL A 30 -6.15 4.49 -7.88
CA VAL A 30 -7.51 4.59 -7.33
C VAL A 30 -7.68 5.92 -6.58
N ALA A 31 -6.68 6.33 -5.80
CA ALA A 31 -6.70 7.60 -5.08
C ALA A 31 -6.91 8.77 -6.07
N GLU A 32 -6.08 8.86 -7.11
CA GLU A 32 -6.16 9.90 -8.12
C GLU A 32 -7.52 9.90 -8.84
N LYS A 33 -7.99 8.74 -9.30
CA LYS A 33 -9.24 8.62 -10.06
C LYS A 33 -10.46 8.97 -9.23
N THR A 34 -10.45 8.60 -7.95
CA THR A 34 -11.56 8.87 -7.03
C THR A 34 -11.85 10.36 -6.88
N ILE A 35 -10.85 11.26 -7.03
CA ILE A 35 -11.05 12.71 -6.91
C ILE A 35 -12.21 13.18 -7.78
N ALA A 36 -12.30 12.71 -9.03
CA ALA A 36 -13.34 13.12 -9.97
C ALA A 36 -14.76 12.67 -9.56
N LEU A 37 -14.86 11.65 -8.72
CA LEU A 37 -16.12 11.06 -8.25
C LEU A 37 -16.64 11.70 -6.95
N LEU A 38 -15.80 12.45 -6.23
CA LEU A 38 -16.20 13.07 -4.97
C LEU A 38 -17.22 14.17 -5.24
N PRO A 39 -18.34 14.26 -4.50
CA PRO A 39 -19.38 15.26 -4.74
C PRO A 39 -18.98 16.66 -4.25
N ASP A 40 -18.23 16.75 -3.15
CA ASP A 40 -17.82 18.01 -2.52
C ASP A 40 -16.64 18.66 -3.27
N LYS A 41 -16.86 19.86 -3.82
CA LYS A 41 -15.84 20.61 -4.58
C LYS A 41 -14.64 21.02 -3.71
N SER A 42 -14.87 21.37 -2.45
CA SER A 42 -13.81 21.80 -1.54
C SER A 42 -12.89 20.63 -1.20
N LEU A 43 -13.45 19.44 -0.99
CA LEU A 43 -12.66 18.23 -0.81
C LEU A 43 -11.85 17.91 -2.06
N ARG A 44 -12.45 17.95 -3.26
CA ARG A 44 -11.71 17.74 -4.53
C ARG A 44 -10.52 18.66 -4.64
N LEU A 45 -10.73 19.97 -4.46
CA LEU A 45 -9.66 20.96 -4.51
C LEU A 45 -8.60 20.75 -3.43
N LEU A 46 -8.98 20.34 -2.22
CA LEU A 46 -8.02 20.03 -1.15
C LEU A 46 -7.10 18.87 -1.56
N LEU A 47 -7.67 17.79 -2.09
CA LEU A 47 -6.90 16.62 -2.51
C LEU A 47 -6.05 16.91 -3.76
N GLU A 48 -6.57 17.66 -4.74
CA GLU A 48 -5.82 18.08 -5.93
C GLU A 48 -4.62 18.97 -5.57
N ASN A 49 -4.83 19.96 -4.69
CA ASN A 49 -3.79 20.90 -4.30
C ASN A 49 -2.75 20.31 -3.34
N ASN A 50 -3.02 19.13 -2.76
CA ASN A 50 -2.12 18.42 -1.85
C ASN A 50 -1.91 16.97 -2.31
N LYS A 51 -1.94 16.75 -3.63
CA LYS A 51 -1.94 15.43 -4.26
C LYS A 51 -0.71 14.60 -3.87
N GLU A 52 0.42 15.24 -3.62
CA GLU A 52 1.64 14.55 -3.18
C GLU A 52 1.47 13.86 -1.82
N ALA A 53 0.79 14.51 -0.88
CA ALA A 53 0.52 13.91 0.43
C ALA A 53 -0.61 12.89 0.35
N TYR A 54 -1.63 13.15 -0.48
CA TYR A 54 -2.72 12.21 -0.72
C TYR A 54 -2.22 10.88 -1.30
N LEU A 55 -1.39 10.93 -2.35
CA LEU A 55 -0.82 9.73 -2.96
C LEU A 55 0.18 9.04 -2.04
N ALA A 56 1.04 9.79 -1.33
CA ALA A 56 1.94 9.19 -0.34
C ALA A 56 1.17 8.49 0.79
N GLY A 57 0.04 9.05 1.23
CA GLY A 57 -0.86 8.43 2.20
C GLY A 57 -1.49 7.15 1.67
N ALA A 58 -1.81 7.07 0.37
CA ALA A 58 -2.37 5.86 -0.25
C ALA A 58 -1.40 4.67 -0.31
N TYR A 59 -0.10 4.92 -0.15
CA TYR A 59 0.92 3.87 -0.11
C TYR A 59 1.54 3.69 1.29
N TYR A 60 1.19 4.57 2.23
CA TYR A 60 1.79 4.57 3.57
C TYR A 60 1.50 3.30 4.38
N PRO A 61 0.28 2.74 4.43
CA PRO A 61 0.01 1.57 5.27
C PRO A 61 0.92 0.37 4.95
N ASP A 62 1.21 0.12 3.67
CA ASP A 62 2.13 -0.95 3.23
C ASP A 62 3.56 -0.81 3.78
N SER A 63 4.00 0.41 4.05
CA SER A 63 5.31 0.65 4.65
C SER A 63 5.48 -0.02 6.01
N GLY A 64 4.37 -0.34 6.66
CA GLY A 64 4.33 -1.04 7.93
C GLY A 64 4.55 -2.56 7.84
N TYR A 65 4.55 -3.14 6.65
CA TYR A 65 4.92 -4.55 6.42
C TYR A 65 6.40 -4.75 6.08
N VAL A 66 7.14 -3.66 5.84
CA VAL A 66 8.60 -3.74 5.64
C VAL A 66 9.24 -4.21 6.95
N ARG A 67 9.81 -5.42 6.96
CA ARG A 67 10.39 -6.00 8.17
C ARG A 67 11.50 -5.10 8.75
N PRO A 68 11.58 -4.92 10.08
CA PRO A 68 10.79 -5.57 11.14
C PRO A 68 9.58 -4.74 11.61
N ASN A 69 9.02 -3.87 10.77
CA ASN A 69 7.85 -3.08 11.13
C ASN A 69 6.64 -3.97 11.36
N LEU A 70 5.73 -3.52 12.24
CA LEU A 70 4.49 -4.20 12.60
C LEU A 70 3.28 -3.28 12.57
N TYR A 71 3.47 -2.01 12.17
CA TYR A 71 2.38 -1.03 12.13
C TYR A 71 1.52 -1.16 10.87
N GLY A 72 1.87 -2.05 9.94
CA GLY A 72 1.16 -2.25 8.68
C GLY A 72 -0.31 -2.57 8.94
N GLU A 73 -0.57 -3.69 9.60
CA GLU A 73 -1.92 -4.10 10.00
C GLU A 73 -2.70 -2.96 10.68
N ASP A 74 -2.12 -2.33 11.71
CA ASP A 74 -2.82 -1.28 12.45
C ASP A 74 -3.22 -0.11 11.53
N SER A 75 -2.42 0.20 10.50
CA SER A 75 -2.66 1.31 9.56
C SER A 75 -3.70 1.03 8.48
N HIS A 76 -4.05 -0.24 8.23
CA HIS A 76 -4.99 -0.63 7.17
C HIS A 76 -6.46 -0.53 7.58
N TRP A 77 -6.72 -0.41 8.89
CA TRP A 77 -8.06 -0.59 9.41
C TRP A 77 -8.69 0.72 9.90
N ASN A 78 -10.02 0.74 9.92
CA ASN A 78 -10.81 1.89 10.36
C ASN A 78 -10.46 2.46 11.75
N PRO A 79 -9.99 1.67 12.75
CA PRO A 79 -9.46 2.23 13.99
C PRO A 79 -8.36 3.27 13.78
N PHE A 80 -7.43 3.05 12.84
CA PHE A 80 -6.39 4.03 12.51
C PHE A 80 -6.98 5.25 11.80
N ILE A 81 -7.79 5.06 10.77
CA ILE A 81 -8.42 6.16 10.02
C ILE A 81 -9.24 7.08 10.92
N TYR A 82 -10.04 6.50 11.84
CA TYR A 82 -10.85 7.29 12.75
C TYR A 82 -10.05 7.94 13.87
N THR A 83 -9.05 7.25 14.43
CA THR A 83 -8.16 7.86 15.43
C THR A 83 -7.38 9.03 14.83
N PHE A 84 -6.95 8.89 13.58
CA PHE A 84 -6.30 9.95 12.82
C PHE A 84 -7.27 11.12 12.57
N ALA A 85 -8.48 10.85 12.07
CA ALA A 85 -9.50 11.87 11.89
C ALA A 85 -9.81 12.66 13.18
N ASP A 86 -9.92 11.95 14.31
CA ASP A 86 -10.20 12.58 15.60
C ASP A 86 -8.99 13.38 16.11
N TYR A 87 -7.78 12.86 15.94
CA TYR A 87 -6.53 13.58 16.23
C TYR A 87 -6.42 14.91 15.49
N ILE A 88 -6.71 14.95 14.18
CA ILE A 88 -6.60 16.20 13.42
C ILE A 88 -7.66 17.22 13.81
N LYS A 89 -8.89 16.78 14.13
CA LYS A 89 -9.98 17.67 14.58
C LYS A 89 -9.68 18.29 15.93
N GLU A 90 -9.06 17.54 16.83
CA GLU A 90 -8.68 18.05 18.15
C GLU A 90 -7.47 18.98 18.08
N LYS A 91 -6.50 18.67 17.21
CA LYS A 91 -5.28 19.45 17.07
C LYS A 91 -5.49 20.76 16.30
N TYR A 92 -6.46 20.81 15.37
CA TYR A 92 -6.68 21.96 14.50
C TYR A 92 -8.15 22.38 14.48
N GLN A 93 -8.43 23.67 14.75
CA GLN A 93 -9.79 24.22 14.74
C GLN A 93 -10.48 24.11 13.37
N ASN A 94 -9.71 24.20 12.28
CA ASN A 94 -10.16 23.93 10.92
C ASN A 94 -9.06 23.18 10.16
N PRO A 95 -8.98 21.84 10.26
CA PRO A 95 -7.87 21.05 9.72
C PRO A 95 -7.66 21.27 8.22
N ALA A 96 -8.74 21.43 7.46
CA ALA A 96 -8.70 21.65 6.02
C ALA A 96 -8.06 22.98 5.61
N VAL A 97 -7.96 23.95 6.52
CA VAL A 97 -7.27 25.23 6.29
C VAL A 97 -5.93 25.27 7.01
N SER A 98 -5.89 24.80 8.27
CA SER A 98 -4.70 24.87 9.11
C SER A 98 -3.61 23.88 8.70
N ASN A 99 -4.00 22.69 8.23
CA ASN A 99 -3.06 21.68 7.75
C ASN A 99 -3.71 20.79 6.66
N PRO A 100 -4.02 21.35 5.48
CA PRO A 100 -4.69 20.63 4.39
C PRO A 100 -3.89 19.40 3.93
N LYS A 101 -2.56 19.46 4.06
CA LYS A 101 -1.65 18.39 3.69
C LYS A 101 -1.81 17.15 4.57
N LEU A 102 -1.99 17.34 5.87
CA LEU A 102 -2.28 16.25 6.82
C LEU A 102 -3.66 15.64 6.56
N VAL A 103 -4.65 16.47 6.21
CA VAL A 103 -5.98 15.99 5.80
C VAL A 103 -5.87 15.14 4.54
N ALA A 104 -5.13 15.61 3.52
CA ALA A 104 -4.91 14.86 2.29
C ALA A 104 -4.23 13.50 2.56
N PHE A 105 -3.21 13.46 3.41
CA PHE A 105 -2.54 12.21 3.78
C PHE A 105 -3.47 11.20 4.47
N LEU A 106 -4.33 11.65 5.40
CA LEU A 106 -5.38 10.83 6.00
C LEU A 106 -6.31 10.22 4.93
N PHE A 107 -6.76 11.05 3.98
CA PHE A 107 -7.64 10.56 2.91
C PHE A 107 -6.93 9.53 2.03
N GLY A 108 -5.62 9.67 1.82
CA GLY A 108 -4.80 8.67 1.15
C GLY A 108 -4.84 7.33 1.88
N CYS A 109 -4.56 7.34 3.19
CA CYS A 109 -4.61 6.13 4.01
C CYS A 109 -6.00 5.47 3.97
N ALA A 110 -7.07 6.27 3.88
CA ALA A 110 -8.43 5.77 3.76
C ALA A 110 -8.70 5.12 2.39
N VAL A 111 -8.13 5.65 1.30
CA VAL A 111 -8.19 4.99 -0.02
C VAL A 111 -7.58 3.61 0.07
N HIS A 112 -6.36 3.52 0.60
CA HIS A 112 -5.64 2.27 0.78
C HIS A 112 -6.51 1.24 1.51
N SER A 113 -6.99 1.61 2.71
CA SER A 113 -7.82 0.75 3.57
C SER A 113 -9.03 0.17 2.84
N VAL A 114 -9.74 0.99 2.06
CA VAL A 114 -10.97 0.56 1.37
C VAL A 114 -10.67 -0.24 0.10
N SER A 115 -9.65 0.14 -0.67
CA SER A 115 -9.27 -0.59 -1.89
C SER A 115 -8.77 -2.00 -1.58
N ASP A 116 -7.94 -2.17 -0.53
CA ASP A 116 -7.50 -3.48 -0.05
C ASP A 116 -8.68 -4.40 0.30
N ILE A 117 -9.66 -3.87 1.04
CA ILE A 117 -10.87 -4.63 1.40
C ILE A 117 -11.58 -5.11 0.12
N ILE A 118 -11.72 -4.26 -0.89
CA ILE A 118 -12.47 -4.65 -2.08
C ILE A 118 -11.67 -5.65 -2.89
N MET A 119 -10.40 -5.37 -3.21
CA MET A 119 -9.57 -6.26 -4.01
C MET A 119 -9.41 -7.64 -3.38
N HIS A 120 -9.11 -7.71 -2.08
CA HIS A 120 -8.78 -8.96 -1.39
C HIS A 120 -10.02 -9.83 -1.15
N TRP A 121 -11.16 -9.21 -0.84
CA TRP A 121 -12.38 -9.94 -0.50
C TRP A 121 -13.32 -10.14 -1.69
N THR A 122 -13.10 -9.48 -2.82
CA THR A 122 -13.96 -9.59 -4.00
C THR A 122 -13.20 -10.03 -5.24
N PHE A 123 -12.27 -9.23 -5.76
CA PHE A 123 -11.61 -9.48 -7.04
C PHE A 123 -10.74 -10.75 -7.01
N TYR A 124 -9.91 -10.93 -5.98
CA TYR A 124 -9.04 -12.11 -5.87
C TYR A 124 -9.80 -13.43 -5.68
N ASN A 125 -11.02 -13.37 -5.15
CA ASN A 125 -11.89 -14.55 -5.09
C ASN A 125 -12.37 -15.02 -6.47
N VAL A 126 -12.43 -14.14 -7.45
CA VAL A 126 -12.74 -14.51 -8.84
C VAL A 126 -11.45 -14.88 -9.57
N SER A 127 -10.39 -14.09 -9.41
CA SER A 127 -9.07 -14.35 -9.99
C SER A 127 -8.56 -15.76 -9.67
N LYS A 128 -8.71 -16.22 -8.41
CA LYS A 128 -8.28 -17.59 -8.03
C LYS A 128 -8.96 -18.69 -8.83
N GLU A 129 -10.26 -18.55 -9.09
CA GLU A 129 -11.03 -19.54 -9.84
C GLU A 129 -10.74 -19.48 -11.34
N LYS A 130 -10.33 -18.31 -11.85
CA LYS A 130 -10.13 -18.06 -13.27
C LYS A 130 -8.71 -18.33 -13.75
N ASP A 131 -7.71 -17.95 -12.96
CA ASP A 131 -6.30 -18.00 -13.35
C ASP A 131 -5.48 -19.03 -12.55
N PHE A 132 -5.98 -19.51 -11.40
CA PHE A 132 -5.14 -20.24 -10.43
C PHE A 132 -5.78 -21.51 -9.85
N ASP A 133 -6.73 -22.13 -10.55
CA ASP A 133 -7.33 -23.42 -10.17
C ASP A 133 -7.88 -23.45 -8.73
N GLY A 134 -8.41 -22.31 -8.26
CA GLY A 134 -8.95 -22.13 -6.90
C GLY A 134 -7.93 -21.77 -5.83
N ASP A 135 -6.64 -21.63 -6.16
CA ASP A 135 -5.55 -21.26 -5.24
C ASP A 135 -5.58 -19.77 -4.90
N TRP A 136 -6.23 -19.43 -3.79
CA TRP A 136 -6.37 -18.04 -3.33
C TRP A 136 -5.02 -17.36 -3.10
N ASN A 137 -4.03 -18.07 -2.58
CA ASN A 137 -2.76 -17.42 -2.26
C ASN A 137 -1.94 -17.09 -3.50
N LYS A 138 -2.04 -17.89 -4.58
CA LYS A 138 -1.48 -17.52 -5.88
C LYS A 138 -2.19 -16.31 -6.46
N ALA A 139 -3.53 -16.28 -6.38
CA ALA A 139 -4.31 -15.13 -6.83
C ALA A 139 -3.92 -13.84 -6.11
N HIS A 140 -3.76 -13.91 -4.79
CA HIS A 140 -3.25 -12.80 -4.00
C HIS A 140 -1.80 -12.45 -4.35
N HIS A 141 -0.91 -13.44 -4.44
CA HIS A 141 0.50 -13.20 -4.76
C HIS A 141 0.71 -12.48 -6.10
N TYR A 142 0.04 -12.96 -7.16
CA TYR A 142 0.11 -12.33 -8.47
C TYR A 142 -0.78 -11.07 -8.56
N GLY A 143 -1.85 -11.01 -7.76
CA GLY A 143 -2.76 -9.88 -7.69
C GLY A 143 -2.10 -8.62 -7.16
N ASP A 144 -1.56 -8.67 -5.95
CA ASP A 144 -1.05 -7.48 -5.23
C ASP A 144 -0.01 -6.73 -6.07
N ALA A 145 1.09 -7.39 -6.45
CA ALA A 145 2.14 -6.75 -7.21
C ALA A 145 1.95 -6.83 -8.74
N GLY A 146 1.33 -7.91 -9.24
CA GLY A 146 1.22 -8.10 -10.69
C GLY A 146 0.25 -7.13 -11.35
N ILE A 147 -0.85 -6.76 -10.68
CA ILE A 147 -1.78 -5.74 -11.18
C ILE A 147 -1.06 -4.39 -11.28
N ASP A 148 -0.22 -4.03 -10.31
CA ASP A 148 0.58 -2.80 -10.35
C ASP A 148 1.53 -2.75 -11.55
N LEU A 149 2.20 -3.87 -11.84
CA LEU A 149 3.08 -3.98 -13.00
C LEU A 149 2.32 -3.87 -14.32
N LEU A 150 1.14 -4.47 -14.42
CA LEU A 150 0.26 -4.32 -15.60
C LEU A 150 -0.20 -2.87 -15.74
N LEU A 151 -0.67 -2.27 -14.64
CA LEU A 151 -1.21 -0.92 -14.57
C LEU A 151 -0.18 0.14 -15.00
N ASN A 152 1.09 -0.04 -14.65
CA ASN A 152 2.18 0.82 -15.11
C ASN A 152 2.23 0.91 -16.64
N ILE A 153 2.00 -0.20 -17.34
CA ILE A 153 1.97 -0.26 -18.81
C ILE A 153 0.63 0.23 -19.35
N ASP A 154 -0.45 -0.42 -18.95
CA ASP A 154 -1.79 -0.24 -19.53
C ASP A 154 -2.34 1.17 -19.33
N LYS A 155 -1.97 1.81 -18.21
CA LYS A 155 -2.41 3.16 -17.84
C LYS A 155 -1.29 4.18 -17.82
N ASN A 156 -0.10 3.84 -18.33
CA ASN A 156 1.03 4.76 -18.47
C ASN A 156 1.41 5.45 -17.14
N GLN A 157 1.47 4.70 -16.03
CA GLN A 157 1.69 5.22 -14.68
C GLN A 157 3.17 5.49 -14.32
N TRP A 158 4.05 5.55 -15.33
CA TRP A 158 5.49 5.74 -15.14
C TRP A 158 5.87 6.98 -14.32
N PHE A 159 5.07 8.04 -14.41
CA PHE A 159 5.38 9.38 -13.88
C PHE A 159 4.22 10.01 -13.08
N THR A 160 3.21 9.23 -12.69
CA THR A 160 2.02 9.75 -11.96
C THR A 160 2.22 9.80 -10.45
N HIS A 161 3.26 9.15 -9.93
CA HIS A 161 3.62 9.14 -8.52
C HIS A 161 4.35 10.44 -8.11
N PRO A 162 4.29 10.85 -6.83
CA PRO A 162 5.02 12.02 -6.37
C PRO A 162 6.54 11.80 -6.38
N ILE A 163 7.27 12.79 -6.89
CA ILE A 163 8.74 12.83 -6.88
C ILE A 163 9.30 12.80 -5.45
N THR A 164 8.58 13.39 -4.51
CA THR A 164 8.95 13.42 -3.08
C THR A 164 7.72 13.03 -2.27
N TRP A 165 7.87 12.10 -1.33
CA TRP A 165 6.78 11.78 -0.41
C TRP A 165 6.90 12.63 0.84
N TRP A 166 5.81 13.30 1.18
CA TRP A 166 5.67 13.95 2.47
C TRP A 166 4.97 13.00 3.44
N VAL A 167 5.59 12.77 4.60
CA VAL A 167 5.06 11.89 5.64
C VAL A 167 4.98 12.64 6.98
N PRO A 168 3.80 12.70 7.62
CA PRO A 168 3.58 13.43 8.86
C PRO A 168 4.07 12.65 10.08
N LEU A 169 5.38 12.39 10.13
CA LEU A 169 6.02 11.46 11.06
C LEU A 169 5.65 11.68 12.53
N SER A 170 5.67 12.93 13.01
CA SER A 170 5.34 13.24 14.40
C SER A 170 3.85 13.08 14.71
N ASP A 171 2.98 13.38 13.75
CA ASP A 171 1.53 13.14 13.89
C ASP A 171 1.22 11.64 13.91
N LEU A 172 1.86 10.85 13.04
CA LEU A 172 1.69 9.39 13.00
C LEU A 172 2.06 8.72 14.33
N LEU A 173 3.17 9.14 14.94
CA LEU A 173 3.55 8.64 16.27
C LEU A 173 2.51 9.01 17.34
N ALA A 174 1.96 10.22 17.30
CA ALA A 174 0.90 10.64 18.22
C ALA A 174 -0.42 9.86 18.01
N ILE A 175 -0.74 9.51 16.77
CA ILE A 175 -1.92 8.70 16.42
C ILE A 175 -1.74 7.27 16.94
N TYR A 176 -0.58 6.65 16.72
CA TYR A 176 -0.30 5.32 17.26
C TYR A 176 -0.30 5.29 18.79
N HIS A 177 0.26 6.32 19.43
CA HIS A 177 0.18 6.48 20.89
C HIS A 177 -1.29 6.49 21.37
N ARG A 178 -2.17 7.23 20.69
CA ARG A 178 -3.62 7.24 21.01
C ARG A 178 -4.31 5.89 20.81
N MET A 179 -3.81 5.07 19.89
CA MET A 179 -4.28 3.69 19.68
C MET A 179 -3.70 2.71 20.71
N GLY A 180 -2.86 3.17 21.65
CA GLY A 180 -2.15 2.32 22.61
C GLY A 180 -1.00 1.52 21.98
N LYS A 181 -0.41 2.03 20.89
CA LYS A 181 0.64 1.37 20.09
C LYS A 181 2.00 2.07 20.22
N ASP A 182 2.44 2.27 21.47
CA ASP A 182 3.70 2.96 21.81
C ASP A 182 4.98 2.26 21.33
N GLN A 183 4.88 1.00 20.91
CA GLN A 183 6.01 0.25 20.40
C GLN A 183 6.52 0.75 19.03
N TYR A 184 5.74 1.55 18.30
CA TYR A 184 6.14 2.06 16.99
C TYR A 184 7.06 3.27 17.12
N THR A 185 8.21 3.19 16.45
CA THR A 185 9.27 4.18 16.56
C THR A 185 9.40 5.03 15.31
N ARG A 186 10.03 6.20 15.48
CA ARG A 186 10.37 7.10 14.38
C ARG A 186 11.18 6.40 13.28
N ASP A 187 12.17 5.61 13.69
CA ASP A 187 13.10 4.96 12.76
C ASP A 187 12.42 3.85 11.97
N GLN A 188 11.45 3.13 12.57
CA GLN A 188 10.62 2.15 11.86
C GLN A 188 9.80 2.79 10.76
N ILE A 189 9.14 3.93 11.03
CA ILE A 189 8.34 4.65 10.02
C ILE A 189 9.24 5.19 8.90
N ILE A 190 10.39 5.78 9.24
CA ILE A 190 11.37 6.25 8.24
C ILE A 190 11.85 5.08 7.38
N TRP A 191 12.24 3.97 8.01
CA TRP A 191 12.73 2.77 7.33
C TRP A 191 11.68 2.22 6.37
N GLY A 192 10.47 1.96 6.86
CA GLY A 192 9.38 1.42 6.06
C GLY A 192 9.09 2.30 4.87
N THR A 193 8.88 3.59 5.09
CA THR A 193 8.56 4.54 4.01
C THR A 193 9.68 4.61 2.98
N SER A 194 10.95 4.61 3.41
CA SER A 194 12.10 4.66 2.50
C SER A 194 12.20 3.42 1.61
N VAL A 195 11.97 2.24 2.19
CA VAL A 195 12.00 0.97 1.47
C VAL A 195 10.83 0.87 0.50
N THR A 196 9.60 1.17 0.93
CA THR A 196 8.41 1.16 0.06
C THR A 196 8.55 2.15 -1.08
N TYR A 197 9.07 3.35 -0.80
CA TYR A 197 9.35 4.34 -1.84
C TYR A 197 10.30 3.79 -2.92
N LEU A 198 11.40 3.13 -2.52
CA LEU A 198 12.33 2.50 -3.45
C LEU A 198 11.75 1.23 -4.11
N ALA A 199 10.88 0.49 -3.43
CA ALA A 199 10.18 -0.67 -3.99
C ALA A 199 9.35 -0.28 -5.22
N GLY A 200 8.63 0.84 -5.16
CA GLY A 200 7.90 1.41 -6.30
C GLY A 200 8.80 1.82 -7.48
N TYR A 201 10.09 2.12 -7.27
CA TYR A 201 11.04 2.26 -8.38
C TYR A 201 11.36 0.91 -9.03
N GLY A 202 11.52 -0.14 -8.22
CA GLY A 202 11.71 -1.51 -8.69
C GLY A 202 10.53 -2.02 -9.52
N GLU A 203 9.30 -1.81 -9.04
CA GLU A 203 8.06 -2.12 -9.75
C GLU A 203 8.06 -1.54 -11.16
N ARG A 204 8.27 -0.23 -11.27
CA ARG A 204 8.33 0.43 -12.58
C ARG A 204 9.46 -0.13 -13.44
N ALA A 205 10.66 -0.28 -12.88
CA ALA A 205 11.81 -0.76 -13.65
C ALA A 205 11.57 -2.14 -14.30
N ILE A 206 10.83 -3.03 -13.64
CA ILE A 206 10.57 -4.39 -14.15
C ILE A 206 9.20 -4.55 -14.83
N SER A 207 8.35 -3.51 -14.86
CA SER A 207 6.97 -3.63 -15.39
C SER A 207 6.96 -4.09 -16.84
N ALA A 208 7.75 -3.43 -17.71
CA ALA A 208 7.81 -3.77 -19.13
C ALA A 208 8.32 -5.20 -19.41
N PRO A 209 9.44 -5.67 -18.82
CA PRO A 209 9.89 -7.05 -19.03
C PRO A 209 8.99 -8.10 -18.37
N SER A 210 8.27 -7.78 -17.29
CA SER A 210 7.33 -8.71 -16.64
C SER A 210 5.99 -8.84 -17.37
N TYR A 211 5.60 -7.82 -18.14
CA TYR A 211 4.27 -7.70 -18.74
C TYR A 211 3.84 -8.93 -19.58
N PRO A 212 4.65 -9.50 -20.50
CA PRO A 212 4.24 -10.67 -21.27
C PRO A 212 4.00 -11.91 -20.39
N TYR A 213 4.86 -12.11 -19.39
CA TYR A 213 4.72 -13.23 -18.45
C TYR A 213 3.44 -13.08 -17.63
N LEU A 214 3.16 -11.89 -17.09
CA LEU A 214 1.96 -11.66 -16.28
C LEU A 214 0.68 -11.86 -17.10
N LYS A 215 0.63 -11.38 -18.35
CA LYS A 215 -0.53 -11.64 -19.23
C LYS A 215 -0.72 -13.11 -19.58
N TRP A 216 0.37 -13.87 -19.68
CA TRP A 216 0.30 -15.32 -19.86
C TRP A 216 -0.11 -16.05 -18.59
N LYS A 217 0.39 -15.60 -17.43
CA LYS A 217 0.23 -16.26 -16.14
C LYS A 217 -1.13 -16.01 -15.50
N MET A 218 -1.69 -14.82 -15.68
CA MET A 218 -2.98 -14.41 -15.14
C MET A 218 -3.85 -13.74 -16.22
N PRO A 219 -4.18 -14.47 -17.30
CA PRO A 219 -4.83 -13.89 -18.49
C PRO A 219 -6.21 -13.30 -18.20
N TRP A 220 -7.00 -13.89 -17.30
CA TRP A 220 -8.29 -13.34 -16.92
C TRP A 220 -8.11 -12.07 -16.09
N THR A 221 -7.25 -12.10 -15.07
CA THR A 221 -6.94 -10.93 -14.24
C THR A 221 -6.43 -9.78 -15.08
N ALA A 222 -5.49 -10.03 -15.99
CA ALA A 222 -4.94 -9.02 -16.89
C ALA A 222 -5.98 -8.38 -17.81
N ALA A 223 -7.07 -9.07 -18.12
CA ALA A 223 -8.16 -8.56 -18.93
C ALA A 223 -9.24 -7.83 -18.11
N HIS A 224 -9.30 -8.02 -16.79
CA HIS A 224 -10.47 -7.67 -15.97
C HIS A 224 -10.16 -6.94 -14.66
N TYR A 225 -8.89 -6.68 -14.32
CA TYR A 225 -8.52 -6.01 -13.07
C TYR A 225 -9.11 -4.60 -12.95
N GLU A 226 -9.46 -3.96 -14.07
CA GLU A 226 -10.08 -2.64 -14.09
C GLU A 226 -11.61 -2.71 -13.96
N ASP A 227 -12.27 -3.48 -14.82
CA ASP A 227 -13.70 -3.31 -15.12
C ASP A 227 -14.62 -4.42 -14.57
N TRP A 228 -14.08 -5.40 -13.84
CA TRP A 228 -14.88 -6.52 -13.34
C TRP A 228 -16.00 -6.04 -12.40
N PRO A 229 -17.30 -6.32 -12.65
CA PRO A 229 -18.38 -5.67 -11.89
C PRO A 229 -18.47 -6.01 -10.40
N GLN A 230 -17.80 -7.06 -9.94
CA GLN A 230 -17.80 -7.51 -8.54
C GLN A 230 -16.39 -7.38 -7.94
N GLY A 231 -15.63 -6.37 -8.34
CA GLY A 231 -14.29 -6.06 -7.84
C GLY A 231 -13.59 -5.07 -8.78
N GLY A 232 -12.27 -5.07 -8.80
CA GLY A 232 -11.50 -4.27 -9.75
C GLY A 232 -11.55 -2.77 -9.50
N LEU A 233 -10.67 -2.05 -10.22
CA LEU A 233 -10.37 -0.65 -9.93
C LEU A 233 -11.61 0.26 -10.11
N ASP A 234 -12.48 0.01 -11.09
CA ASP A 234 -13.70 0.80 -11.30
C ASP A 234 -14.71 0.69 -10.15
N MET A 235 -14.77 -0.47 -9.48
CA MET A 235 -15.61 -0.64 -8.28
C MET A 235 -14.94 0.04 -7.09
N ASP A 236 -13.62 -0.13 -6.94
CA ASP A 236 -12.82 0.48 -5.89
C ASP A 236 -13.04 1.99 -5.86
N GLU A 237 -12.83 2.68 -6.97
CA GLU A 237 -12.99 4.13 -7.09
C GLU A 237 -14.36 4.60 -6.57
N LYS A 238 -15.45 3.91 -6.94
CA LYS A 238 -16.81 4.26 -6.54
C LYS A 238 -17.04 4.05 -5.04
N LYS A 239 -16.54 2.94 -4.49
CA LYS A 239 -16.69 2.62 -3.06
C LYS A 239 -15.82 3.52 -2.19
N VAL A 240 -14.60 3.80 -2.63
CA VAL A 240 -13.69 4.77 -2.01
C VAL A 240 -14.35 6.16 -2.02
N ALA A 241 -14.93 6.61 -3.14
CA ALA A 241 -15.62 7.91 -3.20
C ALA A 241 -16.71 8.05 -2.12
N VAL A 242 -17.52 7.00 -1.93
CA VAL A 242 -18.55 6.96 -0.88
C VAL A 242 -17.91 7.03 0.51
N TYR A 243 -16.87 6.25 0.76
CA TYR A 243 -16.17 6.25 2.04
C TYR A 243 -15.56 7.63 2.35
N LEU A 244 -14.84 8.22 1.41
CA LEU A 244 -14.20 9.53 1.56
C LEU A 244 -15.23 10.64 1.77
N THR A 245 -16.40 10.55 1.13
CA THR A 245 -17.52 11.49 1.37
C THR A 245 -17.98 11.42 2.84
N ASN A 246 -18.10 10.21 3.39
CA ASN A 246 -18.47 10.02 4.80
C ASN A 246 -17.37 10.47 5.76
N LEU A 247 -16.10 10.21 5.43
CA LEU A 247 -14.95 10.68 6.22
C LEU A 247 -14.88 12.21 6.23
N TRP A 248 -15.16 12.85 5.10
CA TRP A 248 -15.24 14.31 4.99
C TRP A 248 -16.37 14.90 5.84
N ALA A 249 -17.54 14.26 5.83
CA ALA A 249 -18.62 14.64 6.73
C ALA A 249 -18.23 14.47 8.21
N ARG A 250 -17.50 13.40 8.57
CA ARG A 250 -16.96 13.21 9.94
C ARG A 250 -16.04 14.36 10.34
N LEU A 251 -15.16 14.82 9.46
CA LEU A 251 -14.25 15.93 9.77
C LEU A 251 -14.98 17.26 9.99
N ASN A 252 -16.04 17.50 9.22
CA ASN A 252 -16.78 18.77 9.26
C ASN A 252 -17.92 18.81 10.28
N THR A 253 -18.26 17.70 10.93
CA THR A 253 -19.33 17.64 11.94
C THR A 253 -18.78 17.70 13.37
N SER A 254 -19.49 18.36 14.28
CA SER A 254 -19.13 18.42 15.70
C SER A 254 -19.35 17.11 16.46
N LYS A 255 -20.05 16.14 15.86
CA LYS A 255 -20.32 14.82 16.46
C LYS A 255 -19.23 13.82 16.08
N THR A 256 -18.63 13.19 17.09
CA THR A 256 -17.86 11.96 16.89
C THR A 256 -18.84 10.84 16.52
N LEU A 257 -18.81 10.40 15.27
CA LEU A 257 -19.54 9.19 14.87
C LEU A 257 -18.79 7.99 15.42
N THR A 258 -19.24 7.44 16.55
CA THR A 258 -18.71 6.18 17.08
C THR A 258 -19.21 5.04 16.20
N THR A 259 -18.49 4.74 15.13
CA THR A 259 -18.64 3.48 14.41
C THR A 259 -17.64 2.49 15.02
N HIS A 260 -18.13 1.72 16.00
CA HIS A 260 -17.49 0.45 16.35
C HIS A 260 -17.78 -0.52 15.21
N GLU A 261 -16.98 -0.44 14.15
CA GLU A 261 -16.99 -1.51 13.18
C GLU A 261 -16.43 -2.79 13.82
N LYS A 262 -17.06 -3.92 13.51
CA LYS A 262 -16.54 -5.22 13.89
C LYS A 262 -15.11 -5.33 13.36
N ALA A 263 -14.23 -5.92 14.15
CA ALA A 263 -12.89 -6.28 13.70
C ALA A 263 -12.99 -7.00 12.35
N LEU A 264 -12.43 -6.38 11.32
CA LEU A 264 -12.20 -7.07 10.05
C LEU A 264 -11.07 -8.09 10.29
N PRO A 265 -11.06 -9.20 9.54
CA PRO A 265 -9.98 -10.17 9.65
C PRO A 265 -8.65 -9.44 9.40
N GLN A 266 -7.69 -9.57 10.32
CA GLN A 266 -6.33 -9.09 10.07
C GLN A 266 -5.75 -9.83 8.85
N LYS A 267 -4.91 -9.14 8.07
CA LYS A 267 -4.14 -9.81 7.01
C LYS A 267 -3.30 -10.88 7.73
N ARG A 268 -3.32 -12.12 7.20
CA ARG A 268 -2.55 -13.23 7.78
C ARG A 268 -1.06 -12.93 7.61
N ASP A 269 -0.20 -13.50 8.46
CA ASP A 269 1.27 -13.35 8.35
C ASP A 269 1.74 -13.47 6.88
N GLU A 270 2.14 -12.34 6.32
CA GLU A 270 2.58 -12.23 4.93
C GLU A 270 4.09 -12.50 4.82
N ALA A 271 4.50 -13.17 3.74
CA ALA A 271 5.91 -13.15 3.39
C ALA A 271 6.29 -11.74 2.95
N GLU A 272 7.55 -11.39 3.17
CA GLU A 272 8.08 -10.11 2.74
C GLU A 272 8.07 -10.01 1.21
N SER A 273 7.36 -9.02 0.66
CA SER A 273 7.27 -8.80 -0.79
C SER A 273 8.65 -8.82 -1.45
N PRO A 274 8.80 -9.46 -2.63
CA PRO A 274 10.07 -9.44 -3.36
C PRO A 274 10.53 -8.01 -3.66
N PHE A 275 9.60 -7.05 -3.80
CA PHE A 275 9.90 -5.64 -3.99
C PHE A 275 10.46 -4.99 -2.72
N PHE A 276 9.91 -5.32 -1.54
CA PHE A 276 10.47 -4.89 -0.27
C PHE A 276 11.83 -5.53 -0.02
N ALA A 277 12.00 -6.81 -0.32
CA ALA A 277 13.29 -7.50 -0.21
C ALA A 277 14.35 -6.86 -1.12
N PHE A 278 13.99 -6.54 -2.36
CA PHE A 278 14.83 -5.79 -3.31
C PHE A 278 15.25 -4.43 -2.73
N ALA A 279 14.28 -3.61 -2.34
CA ALA A 279 14.53 -2.26 -1.89
C ALA A 279 15.29 -2.23 -0.55
N ALA A 280 14.91 -3.08 0.41
CA ALA A 280 15.61 -3.24 1.67
C ALA A 280 17.05 -3.68 1.46
N SER A 281 17.30 -4.62 0.53
CA SER A 281 18.66 -5.05 0.15
C SER A 281 19.46 -3.90 -0.46
N ALA A 282 18.86 -3.11 -1.35
CA ALA A 282 19.51 -1.97 -1.97
C ALA A 282 19.91 -0.90 -0.93
N VAL A 283 19.01 -0.57 0.00
CA VAL A 283 19.28 0.41 1.07
C VAL A 283 20.30 -0.11 2.09
N LYS A 284 20.11 -1.32 2.63
CA LYS A 284 21.02 -1.91 3.64
C LYS A 284 22.45 -2.06 3.12
N SER A 285 22.59 -2.35 1.84
CA SER A 285 23.90 -2.52 1.20
C SER A 285 24.52 -1.23 0.68
N LYS A 286 23.86 -0.07 0.86
CA LYS A 286 24.25 1.22 0.29
C LYS A 286 24.40 1.19 -1.23
N THR A 287 23.66 0.31 -1.90
CA THR A 287 23.55 0.28 -3.36
C THR A 287 22.69 1.44 -3.85
N ALA A 288 21.66 1.78 -3.07
CA ALA A 288 20.85 2.97 -3.23
C ALA A 288 20.75 3.69 -1.87
N ILE A 289 20.68 5.01 -1.91
CA ILE A 289 20.42 5.87 -0.75
C ILE A 289 19.08 6.55 -0.99
N VAL A 290 18.20 6.56 0.02
CA VAL A 290 16.94 7.31 -0.02
C VAL A 290 17.09 8.51 0.93
N PRO A 291 17.34 9.73 0.41
CA PRO A 291 17.61 10.88 1.26
C PRO A 291 16.36 11.35 2.00
N ILE A 292 16.51 11.66 3.30
CA ILE A 292 15.43 12.14 4.15
C ILE A 292 15.68 13.59 4.57
N THR A 293 14.73 14.48 4.28
CA THR A 293 14.72 15.85 4.81
C THR A 293 13.75 15.93 5.97
N LYS A 294 14.18 16.47 7.11
CA LYS A 294 13.31 16.70 8.28
C LYS A 294 12.78 18.12 8.25
N ASN A 295 11.47 18.29 8.44
CA ASN A 295 10.84 19.59 8.51
C ASN A 295 10.63 20.02 9.98
N GLN A 296 10.46 21.33 10.20
CA GLN A 296 10.26 21.89 11.54
C GLN A 296 8.93 21.47 12.18
N ASP A 297 7.92 21.18 11.37
CA ASP A 297 6.60 20.70 11.82
C ASP A 297 6.61 19.22 12.26
N GLY A 298 7.76 18.56 12.20
CA GLY A 298 7.92 17.16 12.58
C GLY A 298 7.54 16.17 11.48
N SER A 299 7.24 16.64 10.26
CA SER A 299 7.12 15.82 9.06
C SER A 299 8.50 15.53 8.44
N ILE A 300 8.52 14.59 7.50
CA ILE A 300 9.70 14.29 6.67
C ILE A 300 9.36 14.35 5.18
N LEU A 301 10.39 14.59 4.37
CA LEU A 301 10.38 14.37 2.94
C LEU A 301 11.26 13.17 2.62
N VAL A 302 10.68 12.16 1.99
CA VAL A 302 11.41 11.05 1.35
C VAL A 302 11.68 11.47 -0.08
N ASN A 303 12.95 11.71 -0.39
CA ASN A 303 13.38 12.26 -1.67
C ASN A 303 13.80 11.14 -2.64
N GLN A 304 13.93 11.51 -3.92
CA GLN A 304 14.36 10.59 -4.97
C GLN A 304 15.62 9.80 -4.58
N PRO A 305 15.67 8.49 -4.88
CA PRO A 305 16.79 7.67 -4.50
C PRO A 305 18.03 8.02 -5.34
N ILE A 306 19.19 7.97 -4.71
CA ILE A 306 20.49 8.10 -5.35
C ILE A 306 21.07 6.69 -5.51
N ILE A 307 21.38 6.30 -6.75
CA ILE A 307 21.97 4.98 -7.04
C ILE A 307 23.49 5.09 -6.99
N GLU A 308 24.07 4.66 -5.87
CA GLU A 308 25.52 4.72 -5.60
C GLU A 308 26.31 3.64 -6.35
N ASN A 309 25.69 2.45 -6.54
CA ASN A 309 26.32 1.35 -7.26
C ASN A 309 25.37 0.81 -8.35
N PRO A 310 25.41 1.39 -9.57
CA PRO A 310 24.52 0.99 -10.67
C PRO A 310 24.63 -0.48 -11.04
N GLY A 311 25.83 -1.07 -11.03
CA GLY A 311 26.04 -2.48 -11.37
C GLY A 311 25.38 -3.42 -10.37
N ARG A 312 25.52 -3.14 -9.07
CA ARG A 312 24.84 -3.92 -8.02
C ARG A 312 23.33 -3.67 -8.02
N PHE A 313 22.88 -2.45 -8.32
CA PHE A 313 21.46 -2.13 -8.44
C PHE A 313 20.80 -2.90 -9.58
N ALA A 314 21.46 -2.97 -10.74
CA ALA A 314 21.01 -3.78 -11.87
C ALA A 314 20.92 -5.27 -11.51
N ALA A 315 21.93 -5.82 -10.82
CA ALA A 315 21.89 -7.21 -10.36
C ALA A 315 20.72 -7.50 -9.39
N LEU A 316 20.37 -6.53 -8.53
CA LEU A 316 19.20 -6.64 -7.65
C LEU A 316 17.89 -6.57 -8.44
N LEU A 317 17.79 -5.71 -9.45
CA LEU A 317 16.64 -5.66 -10.36
C LEU A 317 16.49 -6.96 -11.17
N ASP A 318 17.59 -7.55 -11.65
CA ASP A 318 17.56 -8.83 -12.35
C ASP A 318 17.07 -9.96 -11.44
N ALA A 319 17.50 -9.96 -10.17
CA ALA A 319 17.03 -10.91 -9.18
C ALA A 319 15.53 -10.73 -8.89
N LEU A 320 15.07 -9.48 -8.76
CA LEU A 320 13.67 -9.13 -8.59
C LEU A 320 12.84 -9.61 -9.79
N LEU A 321 13.24 -9.29 -11.02
CA LEU A 321 12.56 -9.71 -12.24
C LEU A 321 12.45 -11.24 -12.32
N LYS A 322 13.53 -11.97 -12.01
CA LYS A 322 13.50 -13.44 -11.95
C LYS A 322 12.49 -13.93 -10.92
N GLY A 323 12.47 -13.35 -9.72
CA GLY A 323 11.51 -13.70 -8.67
C GLY A 323 10.04 -13.48 -9.06
N VAL A 324 9.76 -12.52 -9.95
CA VAL A 324 8.39 -12.22 -10.43
C VAL A 324 7.99 -13.09 -11.63
N THR A 325 8.96 -13.56 -12.42
CA THR A 325 8.72 -14.22 -13.72
C THR A 325 8.99 -15.73 -13.75
N THR A 326 9.17 -16.36 -12.58
CA THR A 326 9.33 -17.81 -12.44
C THR A 326 8.13 -18.41 -11.71
#